data_AF-A0AAD8IC98-F1
#
_entry.id   AF-A0AAD8IC98-F1
#
_cell.length_a   1.000
_cell.length_b   1.000
_cell.length_c   1.000
_cell.angle_alpha   90.00
_cell.angle_beta   90.00
_cell.angle_gamma   90.00
#
_symmetry.space_group_name_H-M   'P 1'
#
loop_
_entity.id
_entity.type
_entity.pdbx_description
1 polymer ?
#
loop_
_entity_poly.entity_id
_entity_poly.type
_entity_poly.pdbx_seq_one_letter_code
_entity_poly.pdbx_strand_id
1 'polypeptide(L)'
;MLVRNGDICSVWNFDGNLAYEDIIRSTNNFDIRYCIGTGGYGSVYEARLQNGKTVALKKLHRLEAEDPNFDNCFKNKAHILSNIRHKNIVKLYGFCLHNRCMFLIYEYMEKGSLFCALRDDAHAVELDWSKRVNIVKGIAHALSYLHNDCSPPIVHRDISSNNILLNSHLEGFVADFGASRLLDPDLSNQTMVAGTYGYIAPELAYTMVVTEKCDVYSFGVVALEIMMGSHPGDLLSSFTAPQSIQNRMLSDEI
;
A
#
# COMPACT_ATOMS: atom_id res chain seq x y z
N MET A 1 -30.05 -28.90 12.57
CA MET A 1 -30.59 -27.56 12.85
C MET A 1 -29.52 -26.56 12.39
N LEU A 2 -29.79 -25.90 11.26
CA LEU A 2 -29.12 -24.74 10.62
C LEU A 2 -27.58 -24.68 10.61
N VAL A 3 -27.00 -25.09 9.48
CA VAL A 3 -25.68 -24.66 9.00
C VAL A 3 -25.73 -23.13 8.78
N ARG A 4 -24.92 -22.38 9.54
CA ARG A 4 -24.75 -20.93 9.35
C ARG A 4 -23.93 -20.67 8.07
N ASN A 5 -24.63 -20.46 6.96
CA ASN A 5 -24.07 -19.77 5.80
C ASN A 5 -24.01 -18.27 6.12
N GLY A 6 -22.80 -17.70 6.23
CA GLY A 6 -22.66 -16.24 6.34
C GLY A 6 -21.26 -15.71 6.67
N ASP A 7 -20.37 -16.51 7.25
CA ASP A 7 -19.07 -16.03 7.73
C ASP A 7 -17.94 -16.87 7.09
N ILE A 8 -17.06 -16.22 6.31
CA ILE A 8 -15.92 -16.86 5.63
C ILE A 8 -14.64 -16.16 6.08
N CYS A 9 -13.80 -16.88 6.82
CA CYS A 9 -12.42 -16.46 7.06
C CYS A 9 -11.50 -17.47 6.38
N SER A 10 -10.59 -16.99 5.54
CA SER A 10 -9.54 -17.85 4.98
C SER A 10 -8.20 -17.25 5.34
N VAL A 11 -7.40 -18.01 6.06
CA VAL A 11 -6.05 -17.63 6.41
C VAL A 11 -5.10 -18.61 5.76
N TRP A 12 -4.36 -18.13 4.79
CA TRP A 12 -3.36 -18.87 4.07
C TRP A 12 -2.07 -18.80 4.90
N ASN A 13 -1.55 -19.95 5.32
CA ASN A 13 -0.36 -20.09 6.19
C ASN A 13 -0.60 -19.90 7.71
N PHE A 14 -1.84 -19.92 8.21
CA PHE A 14 -2.15 -20.05 9.65
C PHE A 14 -3.35 -21.00 9.89
N ASP A 15 -3.54 -21.44 11.13
CA ASP A 15 -4.70 -22.25 11.54
C ASP A 15 -5.98 -21.39 11.56
N GLY A 16 -6.85 -21.62 10.58
CA GLY A 16 -7.98 -20.74 10.24
C GLY A 16 -9.17 -20.76 11.21
N ASN A 17 -9.24 -21.71 12.14
CA ASN A 17 -10.40 -21.84 13.04
C ASN A 17 -10.37 -20.87 14.25
N LEU A 18 -9.23 -20.24 14.54
CA LEU A 18 -9.06 -19.34 15.70
C LEU A 18 -8.95 -17.85 15.32
N ALA A 19 -8.79 -17.53 14.03
CA ALA A 19 -8.30 -16.23 13.60
C ALA A 19 -9.26 -15.06 13.87
N TYR A 20 -10.57 -15.23 13.69
CA TYR A 20 -11.51 -14.11 13.82
C TYR A 20 -11.64 -13.62 15.27
N GLU A 21 -12.00 -14.52 16.19
CA GLU A 21 -12.19 -14.16 17.61
C GLU A 21 -10.88 -13.67 18.25
N ASP A 22 -9.74 -14.25 17.86
CA ASP A 22 -8.43 -13.80 18.31
C ASP A 22 -8.09 -12.40 17.79
N ILE A 23 -8.44 -12.09 16.54
CA ILE A 23 -8.25 -10.75 15.96
C ILE A 23 -9.15 -9.72 16.65
N ILE A 24 -10.42 -10.04 16.84
CA ILE A 24 -11.35 -9.14 17.55
C ILE A 24 -10.86 -8.90 18.98
N ARG A 25 -10.42 -9.94 19.68
CA ARG A 25 -9.89 -9.82 21.04
C ARG A 25 -8.60 -9.00 21.09
N SER A 26 -7.64 -9.29 20.20
CA SER A 26 -6.33 -8.60 20.18
C SER A 26 -6.43 -7.13 19.79
N THR A 27 -7.44 -6.75 19.01
CA THR A 27 -7.69 -5.35 18.63
C THR A 27 -8.71 -4.63 19.51
N ASN A 28 -9.23 -5.29 20.56
CA ASN A 28 -10.35 -4.80 21.36
C ASN A 28 -11.52 -4.31 20.47
N ASN A 29 -11.91 -5.14 19.50
CA ASN A 29 -12.92 -4.82 18.49
C ASN A 29 -12.55 -3.60 17.61
N PHE A 30 -11.33 -3.59 17.06
CA PHE A 30 -10.80 -2.50 16.23
C PHE A 30 -10.83 -1.13 16.93
N ASP A 31 -10.40 -1.12 18.20
CA ASP A 31 -10.24 0.11 18.99
C ASP A 31 -9.20 1.03 18.32
N ILE A 32 -9.48 2.33 18.32
CA ILE A 32 -8.65 3.35 17.66
C ILE A 32 -7.21 3.36 18.18
N ARG A 33 -6.96 2.89 19.40
CA ARG A 33 -5.60 2.79 19.97
C ARG A 33 -4.69 1.85 19.19
N TYR A 34 -5.25 0.90 18.44
CA TYR A 34 -4.50 -0.01 17.58
C TYR A 34 -4.45 0.46 16.13
N CYS A 35 -5.12 1.57 15.79
CA CYS A 35 -5.13 2.11 14.43
C CYS A 35 -3.77 2.74 14.11
N ILE A 36 -3.12 2.22 13.09
CA ILE A 36 -1.81 2.70 12.61
C ILE A 36 -1.92 3.51 11.31
N GLY A 37 -3.11 3.55 10.70
CA GLY A 37 -3.36 4.36 9.51
C GLY A 37 -4.81 4.33 9.07
N THR A 38 -5.27 5.38 8.42
CA THR A 38 -6.59 5.43 7.78
C THR A 38 -6.46 6.06 6.40
N GLY A 39 -7.11 5.46 5.40
CA GLY A 39 -7.16 5.94 4.03
C GLY A 39 -8.52 5.71 3.39
N GLY A 40 -8.67 6.11 2.12
CA GLY A 40 -9.96 6.05 1.42
C GLY A 40 -10.55 4.65 1.25
N TYR A 41 -9.73 3.60 1.35
CA TYR A 41 -10.14 2.21 1.20
C TYR A 41 -10.29 1.46 2.54
N GLY A 42 -10.07 2.11 3.67
CA GLY A 42 -10.17 1.48 4.98
C GLY A 42 -9.20 2.01 6.04
N SER A 43 -9.22 1.37 7.19
CA SER A 43 -8.33 1.64 8.32
C SER A 43 -7.45 0.43 8.60
N VAL A 44 -6.18 0.68 8.91
CA VAL A 44 -5.18 -0.36 9.20
C VAL A 44 -4.93 -0.38 10.70
N TYR A 45 -4.97 -1.58 11.28
CA TYR A 45 -4.75 -1.81 12.71
C TYR A 45 -3.58 -2.76 12.94
N GLU A 46 -2.78 -2.50 13.95
CA GLU A 46 -1.80 -3.46 14.44
C GLU A 46 -2.48 -4.49 15.35
N ALA A 47 -2.17 -5.76 15.15
CA ALA A 47 -2.64 -6.83 16.04
C ALA A 47 -1.52 -7.81 16.36
N ARG A 48 -1.43 -8.20 17.63
CA ARG A 48 -0.55 -9.27 18.09
C ARG A 48 -1.36 -10.55 18.28
N LEU A 49 -1.04 -11.57 17.49
CA LEU A 49 -1.67 -12.88 17.56
C LEU A 49 -1.20 -13.64 18.81
N GLN A 50 -1.96 -14.65 19.23
CA GLN A 50 -1.64 -15.46 20.42
C GLN A 50 -0.28 -16.16 20.33
N ASN A 51 0.15 -16.53 19.12
CA ASN A 51 1.47 -17.10 18.86
C ASN A 51 2.62 -16.08 18.94
N GLY A 52 2.34 -14.84 19.35
CA GLY A 52 3.30 -13.76 19.51
C GLY A 52 3.60 -12.96 18.25
N LYS A 53 3.12 -13.38 17.08
CA LYS A 53 3.35 -12.72 15.79
C LYS A 53 2.49 -11.47 15.63
N THR A 54 3.11 -10.38 15.19
CA THR A 54 2.41 -9.13 14.84
C THR A 54 1.95 -9.15 13.39
N VAL A 55 0.74 -8.67 13.12
CA VAL A 55 0.13 -8.56 11.80
C VAL A 55 -0.51 -7.19 11.61
N ALA A 56 -0.65 -6.76 10.36
CA ALA A 56 -1.40 -5.56 9.99
C ALA A 56 -2.78 -5.95 9.45
N LEU A 57 -3.84 -5.37 10.00
CA LEU A 57 -5.22 -5.65 9.66
C LEU A 57 -5.82 -4.48 8.91
N LYS A 58 -6.00 -4.61 7.60
CA LYS A 58 -6.70 -3.59 6.81
C LYS A 58 -8.20 -3.86 6.85
N LYS A 59 -8.90 -3.18 7.76
CA LYS A 59 -10.36 -3.16 7.84
C LYS A 59 -10.91 -2.29 6.73
N LEU A 60 -11.66 -2.89 5.82
CA LEU A 60 -12.29 -2.15 4.73
C LEU A 60 -13.51 -1.41 5.26
N HIS A 61 -13.68 -0.16 4.84
CA HIS A 61 -14.92 0.57 5.12
C HIS A 61 -16.04 -0.08 4.30
N ARG A 62 -17.13 -0.50 4.95
CA ARG A 62 -18.36 -0.80 4.23
C ARG A 62 -18.89 0.53 3.73
N LEU A 63 -18.92 0.71 2.41
CA LEU A 63 -19.83 1.68 1.82
C LEU A 63 -21.23 1.10 2.08
N GLU A 64 -22.09 1.85 2.77
CA GLU A 64 -23.43 1.45 3.22
C GLU A 64 -24.43 1.22 2.06
N ALA A 65 -23.96 0.99 0.84
CA ALA A 65 -24.77 0.59 -0.29
C ALA A 65 -24.58 -0.92 -0.51
N GLU A 66 -25.63 -1.68 -0.19
CA GLU A 66 -25.78 -3.12 -0.40
C GLU A 66 -25.63 -3.48 -1.90
N ASP A 67 -24.40 -3.57 -2.41
CA ASP A 67 -24.16 -4.25 -3.69
C ASP A 67 -24.01 -5.76 -3.40
N PRO A 68 -24.96 -6.61 -3.84
CA PRO A 68 -24.86 -8.06 -3.68
C PRO A 68 -23.62 -8.66 -4.35
N ASN A 69 -22.95 -7.93 -5.26
CA ASN A 69 -21.69 -8.34 -5.88
C ASN A 69 -20.45 -7.93 -5.08
N PHE A 70 -20.57 -7.12 -4.03
CA PHE A 70 -19.42 -6.63 -3.27
C PHE A 70 -18.65 -7.78 -2.62
N ASP A 71 -19.36 -8.74 -2.03
CA ASP A 71 -18.76 -9.94 -1.42
C ASP A 71 -18.01 -10.77 -2.46
N ASN A 72 -18.55 -10.89 -3.67
CA ASN A 72 -17.93 -11.65 -4.74
C ASN A 72 -16.70 -10.92 -5.31
N CYS A 73 -16.78 -9.59 -5.46
CA CYS A 73 -15.66 -8.74 -5.83
C CYS A 73 -14.53 -8.83 -4.80
N PHE A 74 -14.86 -8.76 -3.51
CA PHE A 74 -13.89 -8.93 -2.42
C PHE A 74 -13.24 -10.30 -2.44
N LYS A 75 -14.03 -11.38 -2.58
CA LYS A 75 -13.50 -12.76 -2.66
C LYS A 75 -12.55 -12.92 -3.84
N ASN A 76 -12.95 -12.48 -5.03
CA ASN A 76 -12.10 -12.55 -6.22
C ASN A 76 -10.80 -11.77 -6.03
N LYS A 77 -10.90 -10.56 -5.48
CA LYS A 77 -9.73 -9.73 -5.20
C LYS A 77 -8.82 -10.37 -4.16
N ALA A 78 -9.36 -10.85 -3.05
CA ALA A 78 -8.59 -11.50 -2.00
C ALA A 78 -7.94 -12.80 -2.51
N HIS A 79 -8.61 -13.54 -3.40
CA HIS A 79 -8.06 -14.70 -4.07
C HIS A 79 -6.85 -14.33 -4.95
N ILE A 80 -6.98 -13.30 -5.80
CA ILE A 80 -5.87 -12.81 -6.63
C ILE A 80 -4.70 -12.38 -5.75
N LEU A 81 -4.96 -11.56 -4.73
CA LEU A 81 -3.92 -11.07 -3.81
C LEU A 81 -3.26 -12.19 -3.01
N SER A 82 -3.96 -13.29 -2.73
CA SER A 82 -3.39 -14.46 -2.04
C SER A 82 -2.38 -15.25 -2.90
N ASN A 83 -2.48 -15.12 -4.23
CA ASN A 83 -1.60 -15.77 -5.19
C ASN A 83 -0.33 -14.96 -5.48
N ILE A 84 -0.32 -13.65 -5.19
CA ILE A 84 0.84 -12.78 -5.35
C ILE A 84 1.91 -13.17 -4.31
N ARG A 85 3.08 -13.60 -4.80
CA ARG A 85 4.22 -13.96 -3.95
C ARG A 85 5.51 -13.44 -4.54
N HIS A 86 5.99 -12.33 -3.97
CA HIS A 86 7.24 -11.71 -4.37
C HIS A 86 7.96 -11.13 -3.15
N LYS A 87 9.30 -11.19 -3.16
CA LYS A 87 10.15 -10.76 -2.02
C LYS A 87 10.10 -9.27 -1.70
N ASN A 88 9.54 -8.45 -2.59
CA ASN A 88 9.36 -7.01 -2.42
C ASN A 88 7.88 -6.60 -2.51
N ILE A 89 6.96 -7.52 -2.19
CA ILE A 89 5.52 -7.23 -2.06
C ILE A 89 5.09 -7.69 -0.66
N VAL A 90 4.33 -6.85 0.05
CA VAL A 90 3.82 -7.19 1.38
C VAL A 90 2.97 -8.46 1.30
N LYS A 91 3.32 -9.45 2.11
CA LYS A 91 2.64 -10.74 2.09
C LYS A 91 1.23 -10.64 2.68
N LEU A 92 0.22 -11.03 1.89
CA LEU A 92 -1.13 -11.28 2.40
C LEU A 92 -1.15 -12.65 3.07
N TYR A 93 -1.43 -12.68 4.37
CA TYR A 93 -1.66 -13.91 5.12
C TYR A 93 -3.09 -14.41 5.00
N GLY A 94 -4.08 -13.54 4.84
CA GLY A 94 -5.45 -14.01 4.77
C GLY A 94 -6.47 -12.89 4.69
N PHE A 95 -7.73 -13.28 4.73
CA PHE A 95 -8.84 -12.36 4.77
C PHE A 95 -9.96 -12.88 5.66
N CYS A 96 -10.78 -11.95 6.13
CA CYS A 96 -12.04 -12.23 6.78
C CYS A 96 -13.16 -11.49 6.06
N LEU A 97 -14.19 -12.25 5.72
CA LEU A 97 -15.49 -11.79 5.26
C LEU A 97 -16.51 -12.24 6.30
N HIS A 98 -16.81 -11.36 7.25
CA HIS A 98 -17.84 -11.57 8.25
C HIS A 98 -18.96 -10.55 8.03
N ASN A 99 -20.21 -10.92 8.30
CA ASN A 99 -21.38 -10.05 8.21
C ASN A 99 -21.26 -8.68 8.93
N ARG A 100 -20.32 -8.54 9.87
CA ARG A 100 -20.09 -7.31 10.66
C ARG A 100 -18.82 -6.57 10.28
N CYS A 101 -17.83 -7.26 9.70
CA CYS A 101 -16.58 -6.63 9.32
C CYS A 101 -15.85 -7.43 8.24
N MET A 102 -15.13 -6.70 7.40
CA MET A 102 -14.30 -7.24 6.33
C MET A 102 -12.90 -6.70 6.50
N PHE A 103 -11.92 -7.59 6.53
CA PHE A 103 -10.54 -7.17 6.69
C PHE A 103 -9.56 -8.13 6.01
N LEU A 104 -8.42 -7.58 5.64
CA LEU A 104 -7.28 -8.30 5.10
C LEU A 104 -6.18 -8.36 6.15
N ILE A 105 -5.49 -9.50 6.22
CA ILE A 105 -4.43 -9.78 7.20
C ILE A 105 -3.11 -9.79 6.44
N TYR A 106 -2.25 -8.81 6.72
CA TYR A 106 -0.95 -8.65 6.10
C TYR A 106 0.18 -8.90 7.09
N GLU A 107 1.35 -9.18 6.53
CA GLU A 107 2.62 -9.00 7.21
C GLU A 107 2.76 -7.56 7.74
N TYR A 108 3.18 -7.44 8.99
CA TYR A 108 3.44 -6.15 9.62
C TYR A 108 4.84 -5.66 9.23
N MET A 109 4.95 -4.38 8.88
CA MET A 109 6.18 -3.74 8.43
C MET A 109 6.63 -2.73 9.49
N GLU A 110 7.68 -3.08 10.23
CA GLU A 110 8.04 -2.44 11.51
C GLU A 110 8.53 -1.00 11.38
N LYS A 111 9.05 -0.63 10.21
CA LYS A 111 9.55 0.73 9.94
C LYS A 111 8.53 1.60 9.22
N GLY A 112 7.29 1.12 9.07
CA GLY A 112 6.19 1.90 8.50
C GLY A 112 6.41 2.25 7.03
N SER A 113 5.88 3.40 6.60
CA SER A 113 5.99 3.85 5.21
C SER A 113 7.32 4.55 4.92
N LEU A 114 7.80 4.39 3.69
CA LEU A 114 8.95 5.11 3.16
C LEU A 114 8.73 6.63 3.23
N PHE A 115 7.50 7.11 3.01
CA PHE A 115 7.15 8.52 3.16
C PHE A 115 7.54 9.08 4.54
N CYS A 116 7.18 8.38 5.62
CA CYS A 116 7.56 8.78 6.96
C CYS A 116 9.07 8.66 7.19
N ALA A 117 9.69 7.57 6.71
CA ALA A 117 11.11 7.32 6.89
C ALA A 117 12.01 8.34 6.18
N LEU A 118 11.57 8.93 5.06
CA LEU A 118 12.32 9.97 4.35
C LEU A 118 12.23 11.35 5.03
N ARG A 119 11.15 11.61 5.80
CA ARG A 119 10.91 12.90 6.47
C ARG A 119 11.43 12.97 7.90
N ASP A 120 11.69 11.82 8.52
CA ASP A 120 12.28 11.76 9.84
C ASP A 120 13.81 11.76 9.75
N ASP A 121 14.46 12.77 10.33
CA ASP A 121 15.92 12.96 10.21
C ASP A 121 16.72 11.74 10.69
N ALA A 122 16.26 11.05 11.74
CA ALA A 122 16.95 9.87 12.25
C ALA A 122 16.83 8.69 11.27
N HIS A 123 15.62 8.39 10.79
CA HIS A 123 15.42 7.31 9.82
C HIS A 123 16.04 7.63 8.44
N ALA A 124 16.03 8.90 8.03
CA ALA A 124 16.61 9.34 6.77
C ALA A 124 18.12 9.12 6.72
N VAL A 125 18.81 9.27 7.87
CA VAL A 125 20.23 8.94 8.04
C VAL A 125 20.47 7.42 8.00
N GLU A 126 19.58 6.62 8.58
CA GLU A 126 19.68 5.15 8.51
C GLU A 126 19.49 4.63 7.08
N LEU A 127 18.71 5.31 6.24
CA LEU A 127 18.54 5.05 4.81
C LEU A 127 19.72 5.59 4.00
N ASP A 128 20.88 4.97 4.15
CA ASP A 128 22.04 5.26 3.32
C ASP A 128 21.78 5.04 1.81
N TRP A 129 22.71 5.48 0.98
CA TRP A 129 22.59 5.37 -0.48
C TRP A 129 22.39 3.92 -0.95
N SER A 130 23.06 2.95 -0.34
CA SER A 130 22.94 1.55 -0.74
C SER A 130 21.53 1.02 -0.48
N LYS A 131 20.96 1.32 0.69
CA LYS A 131 19.58 0.95 1.04
C LYS A 131 18.58 1.63 0.11
N ARG A 132 18.75 2.91 -0.19
CA ARG A 132 17.91 3.65 -1.14
C ARG A 132 17.90 3.00 -2.53
N VAL A 133 19.06 2.66 -3.07
CA VAL A 133 19.18 1.95 -4.36
C VAL A 133 18.52 0.57 -4.30
N ASN A 134 18.70 -0.16 -3.19
CA ASN A 134 18.07 -1.48 -3.01
C ASN A 134 16.55 -1.39 -2.93
N ILE A 135 15.99 -0.35 -2.31
CA ILE A 135 14.55 -0.08 -2.29
C ILE A 135 14.05 0.16 -3.71
N VAL A 136 14.68 1.05 -4.48
CA VAL A 136 14.30 1.33 -5.89
C VAL A 136 14.33 0.05 -6.72
N LYS A 137 15.40 -0.74 -6.59
CA LYS A 137 15.54 -2.04 -7.27
C LYS A 137 14.45 -3.03 -6.86
N GLY A 138 14.12 -3.09 -5.57
CA GLY A 138 13.07 -3.95 -5.04
C GLY A 138 11.69 -3.61 -5.61
N ILE A 139 11.36 -2.32 -5.66
CA ILE A 139 10.10 -1.83 -6.25
C ILE A 139 10.05 -2.16 -7.74
N ALA A 140 11.14 -1.91 -8.49
CA ALA A 140 11.20 -2.23 -9.91
C ALA A 140 10.99 -3.73 -10.18
N HIS A 141 11.59 -4.62 -9.38
CA HIS A 141 11.37 -6.05 -9.49
C HIS A 141 9.92 -6.44 -9.17
N ALA A 142 9.32 -5.85 -8.12
CA ALA A 142 7.93 -6.11 -7.78
C ALA A 142 6.96 -5.71 -8.90
N LEU A 143 7.17 -4.54 -9.51
CA LEU A 143 6.36 -4.08 -10.64
C LEU A 143 6.57 -4.96 -11.88
N SER A 144 7.83 -5.32 -12.18
CA SER A 144 8.12 -6.25 -13.27
C SER A 144 7.38 -7.58 -13.11
N TYR A 145 7.37 -8.14 -11.90
CA TYR A 145 6.63 -9.36 -11.57
C TYR A 145 5.12 -9.19 -11.78
N LEU A 146 4.52 -8.09 -11.29
CA LEU A 146 3.09 -7.84 -11.44
C LEU A 146 2.68 -7.65 -12.91
N HIS A 147 3.52 -6.99 -13.71
CA HIS A 147 3.20 -6.67 -15.10
C HIS A 147 3.49 -7.82 -16.09
N ASN A 148 4.48 -8.66 -15.81
CA ASN A 148 4.97 -9.63 -16.79
C ASN A 148 4.83 -11.09 -16.33
N ASP A 149 4.94 -11.37 -15.04
CA ASP A 149 4.95 -12.75 -14.52
C ASP A 149 3.55 -13.19 -14.03
N CYS A 150 2.67 -12.23 -13.74
CA CYS A 150 1.27 -12.49 -13.41
C CYS A 150 0.42 -12.61 -14.69
N SER A 151 -0.47 -13.60 -14.72
CA SER A 151 -1.41 -13.80 -15.83
C SER A 151 -2.85 -13.89 -15.30
N PRO A 152 -3.73 -12.92 -15.63
CA PRO A 152 -3.44 -11.71 -16.41
C PRO A 152 -2.54 -10.71 -15.65
N PRO A 153 -1.88 -9.76 -16.36
CA PRO A 153 -1.08 -8.71 -15.73
C PRO A 153 -1.85 -7.91 -14.69
N ILE A 154 -1.17 -7.50 -13.62
CA ILE A 154 -1.75 -6.75 -12.51
C ILE A 154 -1.17 -5.33 -12.52
N VAL A 155 -2.00 -4.32 -12.66
CA VAL A 155 -1.59 -2.90 -12.47
C VAL A 155 -1.96 -2.48 -11.06
N HIS A 156 -0.98 -1.94 -10.33
CA HIS A 156 -1.13 -1.52 -8.94
C HIS A 156 -2.00 -0.26 -8.80
N ARG A 157 -1.77 0.73 -9.67
CA ARG A 157 -2.47 2.03 -9.79
C ARG A 157 -2.28 3.03 -8.65
N ASP A 158 -1.64 2.64 -7.56
CA ASP A 158 -1.37 3.54 -6.42
C ASP A 158 0.06 3.37 -5.88
N ILE A 159 1.06 3.36 -6.77
CA ILE A 159 2.46 3.38 -6.35
C ILE A 159 2.79 4.78 -5.82
N SER A 160 3.15 4.87 -4.55
CA SER A 160 3.57 6.10 -3.86
C SER A 160 4.47 5.74 -2.69
N SER A 161 5.22 6.70 -2.13
CA SER A 161 6.05 6.45 -0.95
C SER A 161 5.24 6.08 0.31
N ASN A 162 3.95 6.39 0.36
CA ASN A 162 3.06 5.90 1.42
C ASN A 162 2.77 4.40 1.30
N ASN A 163 2.75 3.89 0.08
CA ASN A 163 2.46 2.49 -0.23
C ASN A 163 3.73 1.65 -0.45
N ILE A 164 4.92 2.23 -0.21
CA ILE A 164 6.15 1.46 -0.02
C ILE A 164 6.39 1.35 1.48
N LEU A 165 6.27 0.14 2.02
CA LEU A 165 6.52 -0.14 3.43
C LEU A 165 7.93 -0.70 3.64
N LEU A 166 8.46 -0.47 4.83
CA LEU A 166 9.80 -0.88 5.23
C LEU A 166 9.73 -1.90 6.35
N ASN A 167 10.43 -3.02 6.18
CA ASN A 167 10.61 -4.00 7.25
C ASN A 167 11.67 -3.52 8.28
N SER A 168 11.89 -4.31 9.32
CA SER A 168 12.91 -4.08 10.34
C SER A 168 14.34 -3.91 9.81
N HIS A 169 14.66 -4.40 8.61
CA HIS A 169 15.95 -4.26 7.94
C HIS A 169 16.01 -3.09 6.95
N LEU A 170 14.97 -2.24 6.88
CA LEU A 170 14.82 -1.13 5.94
C LEU A 170 14.80 -1.57 4.46
N GLU A 171 14.32 -2.78 4.19
CA GLU A 171 14.04 -3.26 2.84
C GLU A 171 12.64 -2.82 2.40
N GLY A 172 12.49 -2.46 1.12
CA GLY A 172 11.24 -1.92 0.57
C GLY A 172 10.27 -2.97 0.03
N PHE A 173 8.99 -2.81 0.37
CA PHE A 173 7.89 -3.68 -0.04
C PHE A 173 6.72 -2.86 -0.60
N VAL A 174 6.24 -3.23 -1.78
CA VAL A 174 5.01 -2.66 -2.35
C VAL A 174 3.81 -3.17 -1.55
N ALA A 175 2.98 -2.24 -1.12
CA ALA A 175 1.80 -2.47 -0.30
C ALA A 175 0.56 -1.81 -0.92
N ASP A 176 -0.60 -2.11 -0.34
CA ASP A 176 -1.89 -1.53 -0.69
C ASP A 176 -2.36 -1.71 -2.15
N PHE A 177 -2.90 -2.90 -2.40
CA PHE A 177 -3.55 -3.23 -3.66
C PHE A 177 -5.02 -2.76 -3.71
N GLY A 178 -5.40 -1.75 -2.92
CA GLY A 178 -6.76 -1.21 -2.84
C GLY A 178 -7.29 -0.69 -4.18
N ALA A 179 -6.42 -0.09 -5.00
CA ALA A 179 -6.76 0.43 -6.32
C ALA A 179 -6.45 -0.54 -7.48
N SER A 180 -5.77 -1.67 -7.21
CA SER A 180 -5.20 -2.54 -8.23
C SER A 180 -6.24 -3.17 -9.16
N ARG A 181 -5.84 -3.50 -10.38
CA ARG A 181 -6.70 -4.10 -11.41
C ARG A 181 -5.96 -5.14 -12.25
N LEU A 182 -6.69 -6.17 -12.67
CA LEU A 182 -6.25 -7.09 -13.72
C LEU A 182 -6.45 -6.45 -15.09
N LEU A 183 -5.43 -6.50 -15.95
CA LEU A 183 -5.58 -6.11 -17.36
C LEU A 183 -6.14 -7.29 -18.14
N ASP A 184 -7.40 -7.18 -18.51
CA ASP A 184 -8.04 -8.16 -19.37
C ASP A 184 -7.98 -7.64 -20.82
N PRO A 185 -7.36 -8.38 -21.75
CA PRO A 185 -7.29 -7.97 -23.16
C PRO A 185 -8.66 -7.99 -23.85
N ASP A 186 -9.63 -8.74 -23.32
CA ASP A 186 -10.96 -8.90 -23.90
C ASP A 186 -12.00 -7.92 -23.31
N LEU A 187 -11.63 -7.16 -22.26
CA LEU A 187 -12.51 -6.19 -21.60
C LEU A 187 -12.00 -4.74 -21.71
N SER A 188 -12.90 -3.79 -21.46
CA SER A 188 -12.53 -2.37 -21.36
C SER A 188 -11.68 -2.11 -20.12
N ASN A 189 -10.44 -1.69 -20.33
CA ASN A 189 -9.53 -1.22 -19.29
C ASN A 189 -9.79 0.24 -18.86
N GLN A 190 -10.91 0.83 -19.30
CA GLN A 190 -11.36 2.14 -18.82
C GLN A 190 -11.86 2.05 -17.37
N THR A 191 -11.52 3.03 -16.55
CA THR A 191 -11.97 3.12 -15.15
C THR A 191 -11.86 4.54 -14.64
N MET A 192 -12.59 4.85 -13.56
CA MET A 192 -12.42 6.10 -12.85
C MET A 192 -10.95 6.25 -12.41
N VAL A 193 -10.47 7.48 -12.45
CA VAL A 193 -9.14 7.83 -11.97
C VAL A 193 -9.01 7.42 -10.51
N ALA A 194 -7.96 6.67 -10.19
CA ALA A 194 -7.59 6.26 -8.85
C ALA A 194 -6.07 6.39 -8.70
N GLY A 195 -5.61 6.55 -7.47
CA GLY A 195 -4.20 6.75 -7.13
C GLY A 195 -3.97 8.03 -6.34
N THR A 196 -2.75 8.19 -5.84
CA THR A 196 -2.33 9.34 -5.05
C THR A 196 -1.97 10.53 -5.95
N TYR A 197 -2.53 11.71 -5.65
CA TYR A 197 -2.21 12.95 -6.37
C TYR A 197 -0.70 13.24 -6.30
N GLY A 198 -0.11 13.70 -7.41
CA GLY A 198 1.34 13.86 -7.56
C GLY A 198 2.05 12.62 -8.14
N TYR A 199 1.42 11.44 -8.08
CA TYR A 199 1.95 10.18 -8.64
C TYR A 199 1.17 9.66 -9.83
N ILE A 200 -0.04 10.18 -10.07
CA ILE A 200 -0.90 9.76 -11.18
C ILE A 200 -0.28 10.18 -12.52
N ALA A 201 -0.18 9.21 -13.43
CA ALA A 201 0.32 9.44 -14.78
C ALA A 201 -0.60 10.39 -15.57
N PRO A 202 -0.05 11.35 -16.33
CA PRO A 202 -0.84 12.40 -16.97
C PRO A 202 -1.84 11.87 -18.01
N GLU A 203 -1.55 10.78 -18.69
CA GLU A 203 -2.43 10.17 -19.69
C GLU A 203 -3.76 9.66 -19.10
N LEU A 204 -3.79 9.31 -17.81
CA LEU A 204 -5.02 8.91 -17.12
C LEU A 204 -6.03 10.06 -17.03
N ALA A 205 -5.55 11.31 -16.97
CA ALA A 205 -6.42 12.49 -16.93
C ALA A 205 -7.22 12.68 -18.22
N TYR A 206 -6.71 12.19 -19.35
CA TYR A 206 -7.32 12.38 -20.67
C TYR A 206 -8.02 11.13 -21.19
N THR A 207 -7.45 9.95 -20.94
CA THR A 207 -7.90 8.70 -21.59
C THR A 207 -8.76 7.84 -20.68
N MET A 208 -8.61 7.94 -19.35
CA MET A 208 -9.16 7.00 -18.37
C MET A 208 -8.79 5.52 -18.63
N VAL A 209 -7.84 5.24 -19.53
CA VAL A 209 -7.40 3.89 -19.86
C VAL A 209 -6.21 3.55 -18.97
N VAL A 210 -6.33 2.47 -18.20
CA VAL A 210 -5.23 1.96 -17.38
C VAL A 210 -4.33 1.06 -18.21
N THR A 211 -3.03 1.28 -18.10
CA THR A 211 -1.98 0.39 -18.60
C THR A 211 -0.91 0.22 -17.53
N GLU A 212 -0.02 -0.76 -17.70
CA GLU A 212 1.17 -0.92 -16.86
C GLU A 212 2.05 0.34 -16.82
N LYS A 213 1.98 1.21 -17.85
CA LYS A 213 2.76 2.46 -17.90
C LYS A 213 2.37 3.47 -16.85
N CYS A 214 1.15 3.39 -16.32
CA CYS A 214 0.73 4.23 -15.22
C CYS A 214 1.57 3.96 -13.95
N ASP A 215 1.82 2.68 -13.64
CA ASP A 215 2.70 2.30 -12.52
C ASP A 215 4.16 2.70 -12.79
N VAL A 216 4.62 2.64 -14.04
CA VAL A 216 5.98 3.07 -14.42
C VAL A 216 6.19 4.56 -14.16
N TYR A 217 5.19 5.40 -14.48
CA TYR A 217 5.25 6.82 -14.17
C TYR A 217 5.31 7.05 -12.65
N SER A 218 4.39 6.44 -11.89
CA SER A 218 4.38 6.54 -10.43
C SER A 218 5.68 6.06 -9.79
N PHE A 219 6.27 4.98 -10.31
CA PHE A 219 7.59 4.48 -9.90
C PHE A 219 8.69 5.52 -10.11
N GLY A 220 8.68 6.23 -11.25
CA GLY A 220 9.62 7.31 -11.52
C GLY A 220 9.55 8.42 -10.47
N VAL A 221 8.35 8.81 -10.05
CA VAL A 221 8.13 9.79 -8.97
C VAL A 221 8.72 9.29 -7.65
N VAL A 222 8.42 8.05 -7.25
CA VAL A 222 8.94 7.45 -6.02
C VAL A 222 10.47 7.33 -6.06
N ALA A 223 11.05 6.94 -7.20
CA ALA A 223 12.51 6.85 -7.35
C ALA A 223 13.18 8.22 -7.16
N LEU A 224 12.61 9.28 -7.74
CA LEU A 224 13.09 10.65 -7.51
C LEU A 224 12.95 11.05 -6.05
N GLU A 225 11.82 10.77 -5.42
CA GLU A 225 11.60 11.07 -4.00
C GLU A 225 12.62 10.38 -3.09
N ILE A 226 12.95 9.11 -3.36
CA ILE A 226 14.01 8.37 -2.66
C ILE A 226 15.37 9.04 -2.83
N MET A 227 15.69 9.52 -4.04
CA MET A 227 16.98 10.16 -4.31
C MET A 227 17.09 11.54 -3.65
N MET A 228 16.00 12.31 -3.63
CA MET A 228 15.99 13.68 -3.11
C MET A 228 15.71 13.76 -1.61
N GLY A 229 15.08 12.74 -1.03
CA GLY A 229 14.59 12.76 0.35
C GLY A 229 13.27 13.53 0.53
N SER A 230 12.73 14.11 -0.55
CA SER A 230 11.45 14.84 -0.53
C SER A 230 10.72 14.64 -1.85
N HIS A 231 9.39 14.83 -1.84
CA HIS A 231 8.58 14.67 -3.04
C HIS A 231 8.99 15.70 -4.12
N PRO A 232 9.09 15.33 -5.41
CA PRO A 232 9.48 16.26 -6.47
C PRO A 232 8.63 17.52 -6.57
N GLY A 233 7.33 17.41 -6.23
CA GLY A 233 6.42 18.57 -6.18
C GLY A 233 6.78 19.61 -5.11
N ASP A 234 7.41 19.19 -4.01
CA ASP A 234 7.84 20.10 -2.93
C ASP A 234 9.02 20.98 -3.39
N LEU A 235 9.85 20.47 -4.30
CA LEU A 235 10.93 21.25 -4.91
C LEU A 235 10.38 22.30 -5.88
N LEU A 236 9.39 21.95 -6.70
CA LEU A 236 8.78 22.87 -7.66
C LEU A 236 8.05 24.04 -6.98
N SER A 237 7.43 23.79 -5.82
CA SER A 237 6.83 24.87 -5.02
C SER A 237 7.89 25.83 -4.46
N SER A 238 9.07 25.32 -4.10
CA SER A 238 10.18 26.17 -3.63
C SER A 238 10.75 27.10 -4.72
N PHE A 239 10.75 26.65 -5.99
CA PHE A 239 11.19 27.47 -7.13
C PHE A 239 10.16 28.49 -7.59
N THR A 240 8.87 28.25 -7.31
CA THR A 240 7.76 29.13 -7.72
C THR A 240 7.35 30.13 -6.64
N ALA A 241 7.85 29.96 -5.41
CA ALA A 241 7.72 30.96 -4.37
C ALA A 241 8.45 32.26 -4.78
N PRO A 242 7.80 33.44 -4.71
CA PRO A 242 8.47 34.69 -5.01
C PRO A 242 9.65 34.87 -4.06
N GLN A 243 10.85 35.08 -4.63
CA GLN A 243 12.07 35.39 -3.89
C GLN A 243 11.86 36.66 -3.06
N SER A 244 11.39 36.50 -1.84
CA SER A 244 11.38 37.56 -0.84
C SER A 244 12.15 37.09 0.38
N ILE A 245 13.38 37.64 0.45
CA ILE A 245 14.27 37.73 1.62
C ILE A 245 14.95 36.42 2.02
N GLN A 246 16.05 36.12 1.34
CA GLN A 246 17.20 35.45 1.97
C GLN A 246 18.49 36.22 1.70
N ASN A 247 18.50 37.51 2.08
CA ASN A 247 19.75 38.16 2.45
C ASN A 247 20.17 37.61 3.83
N ARG A 248 20.73 36.39 3.85
CA ARG A 248 21.65 36.03 4.93
C ARG A 248 22.98 36.68 4.55
N MET A 249 23.31 37.74 5.27
CA MET A 249 24.61 38.37 5.23
C MET A 249 25.69 37.29 5.33
N LEU A 250 26.52 37.21 4.30
CA LEU A 250 27.88 36.71 4.45
C LEU A 250 28.57 37.66 5.43
N SER A 251 28.71 37.24 6.69
CA SER A 251 29.76 37.80 7.52
C SER A 251 31.05 37.10 7.10
N ASP A 252 31.76 37.73 6.18
CA ASP A 252 33.21 37.56 6.05
C ASP A 252 33.88 38.00 7.36
N GLU A 253 35.05 37.42 7.59
CA GLU A 253 35.77 37.17 8.84
C GLU A 253 36.27 38.39 9.64
N ILE A 254 36.60 38.13 10.93
CA ILE A 254 37.36 38.96 11.92
C ILE A 254 36.57 40.06 12.64
#